data_AF-A0A256XGW7-F1
#
_entry.id   AF-A0A256XGW7-F1
#
_cell.length_a   1.000
_cell.length_b   1.000
_cell.length_c   1.000
_cell.angle_alpha   90.00
_cell.angle_beta   90.00
_cell.angle_gamma   90.00
#
_symmetry.space_group_name_H-M   'P 1'
#
loop_
_entity.id
_entity.type
_entity.pdbx_description
1 polymer ?
#
loop_
_entity_poly.entity_id
_entity_poly.type
_entity_poly.pdbx_seq_one_letter_code
_entity_poly.pdbx_strand_id
1 'polypeptide(L)'
;MVLPIALAIFMALLIAVNGIPQGLDFAGGSWIEITLREEIKPQTLKSIESELTGMGAENLEIYLGAQLGSDNHKITISTTTVLDEEDTRILLEKNLGELRSIDVARIKLETEPKPDIQEKISSRIAGSDISFIDNESVLVVKALDIDAEELKRALEFYLDEGASVELKSKNYRMESIGKTLGDKFWEQGLYAVLFAYILIIAVVFFVFRDFIPSVAIIAAASFDAVFALGGMSALNLLLEPAALVSLLMLIGYSVDSDILLTTRVLKTSKGTVN
;
A
#
# COMPACT_ATOMS: atom_id res chain seq x y z
N MET A 1 5.51 -31.05 -20.05
CA MET A 1 4.15 -30.46 -20.06
C MET A 1 3.33 -30.74 -18.79
N VAL A 2 3.47 -31.90 -18.13
CA VAL A 2 2.61 -32.23 -16.97
C VAL A 2 2.83 -31.32 -15.77
N LEU A 3 4.09 -30.99 -15.45
CA LEU A 3 4.44 -30.17 -14.28
C LEU A 3 3.80 -28.77 -14.26
N PRO A 4 3.92 -27.92 -15.30
CA PRO A 4 3.33 -26.58 -15.27
C PRO A 4 1.80 -26.61 -15.20
N ILE A 5 1.15 -27.59 -15.85
CA ILE A 5 -0.31 -27.75 -15.78
C ILE A 5 -0.74 -28.17 -14.37
N ALA A 6 -0.04 -29.13 -13.77
CA ALA A 6 -0.31 -29.55 -12.40
C ALA A 6 -0.13 -28.40 -11.40
N LEU A 7 0.91 -27.57 -11.59
CA LEU A 7 1.17 -26.41 -10.75
C LEU A 7 0.11 -25.31 -10.95
N ALA A 8 -0.35 -25.06 -12.18
CA ALA A 8 -1.44 -24.13 -12.44
C ALA A 8 -2.75 -24.59 -11.79
N ILE A 9 -3.07 -25.89 -11.85
CA ILE A 9 -4.23 -26.46 -11.17
C ILE A 9 -4.10 -26.29 -9.66
N PHE A 10 -2.91 -26.53 -9.10
CA PHE A 10 -2.64 -26.30 -7.69
C PHE A 10 -2.86 -24.82 -7.31
N MET A 11 -2.34 -23.88 -8.09
CA MET A 11 -2.55 -22.44 -7.87
C MET A 11 -4.03 -22.04 -7.98
N ALA A 12 -4.75 -22.56 -8.98
CA ALA A 12 -6.18 -22.31 -9.12
C ALA A 12 -6.99 -22.88 -7.94
N LEU A 13 -6.60 -24.06 -7.44
CA LEU A 13 -7.21 -24.66 -6.25
C LEU A 13 -6.91 -23.83 -5.00
N LEU A 14 -5.68 -23.33 -4.86
CA LEU A 14 -5.29 -22.44 -3.76
C LEU A 14 -6.15 -21.18 -3.77
N ILE A 15 -6.31 -20.53 -4.92
CA ILE A 15 -7.22 -19.38 -5.08
C ILE A 15 -8.66 -19.75 -4.71
N ALA A 16 -9.15 -20.91 -5.15
CA ALA A 16 -10.53 -21.32 -4.89
C ALA A 16 -10.81 -21.62 -3.40
N VAL A 17 -9.81 -22.12 -2.67
CA VAL A 17 -9.93 -22.46 -1.25
C VAL A 17 -9.69 -21.25 -0.34
N ASN A 18 -8.65 -20.46 -0.62
CA ASN A 18 -8.23 -19.35 0.24
C ASN A 18 -8.83 -18.01 -0.18
N GLY A 19 -9.35 -17.91 -1.40
CA GLY A 19 -9.72 -16.64 -2.01
C GLY A 19 -8.51 -15.79 -2.38
N ILE A 20 -8.77 -14.55 -2.77
CA ILE A 20 -7.75 -13.53 -2.98
C ILE A 20 -7.95 -12.47 -1.90
N PRO A 21 -6.95 -12.19 -1.04
CA PRO A 21 -7.04 -11.14 -0.04
C PRO A 21 -7.33 -9.79 -0.72
N GLN A 22 -8.38 -9.10 -0.28
CA GLN A 22 -8.74 -7.79 -0.82
C GLN A 22 -8.11 -6.67 0.02
N GLY A 23 -7.56 -5.67 -0.65
CA GLY A 23 -7.11 -4.44 0.00
C GLY A 23 -8.29 -3.57 0.46
N LEU A 24 -7.98 -2.53 1.25
CA LEU A 24 -8.96 -1.59 1.80
C LEU A 24 -9.89 -1.00 0.72
N ASP A 25 -9.34 -0.67 -0.45
CA ASP A 25 -10.10 -0.10 -1.56
C ASP A 25 -11.19 -1.03 -2.12
N PHE A 26 -11.05 -2.35 -1.98
CA PHE A 26 -12.03 -3.31 -2.49
C PHE A 26 -12.90 -3.90 -1.39
N ALA A 27 -12.31 -4.19 -0.22
CA ALA A 27 -13.06 -4.72 0.91
C ALA A 27 -13.91 -3.63 1.60
N GLY A 28 -13.43 -2.38 1.61
CA GLY A 28 -13.94 -1.34 2.50
C GLY A 28 -13.60 -1.61 3.98
N GLY A 29 -13.94 -0.64 4.83
CA GLY A 29 -13.71 -0.68 6.27
C GLY A 29 -12.62 0.30 6.71
N SER A 30 -11.79 -0.11 7.67
CA SER A 30 -10.73 0.72 8.26
C SER A 30 -9.40 -0.03 8.30
N TRP A 31 -8.34 0.68 7.91
CA TRP A 31 -6.96 0.22 7.97
C TRP A 31 -6.15 1.15 8.86
N ILE A 32 -5.50 0.60 9.88
CA ILE A 32 -4.74 1.36 10.86
C ILE A 32 -3.33 0.81 10.90
N GLU A 33 -2.36 1.68 10.69
CA GLU A 33 -0.94 1.38 10.74
C GLU A 33 -0.29 2.14 11.89
N ILE A 34 0.42 1.40 12.75
CA ILE A 34 1.08 1.95 13.94
C ILE A 34 2.53 1.46 13.97
N THR A 35 3.47 2.38 14.15
CA THR A 35 4.91 2.07 14.21
C THR A 35 5.48 2.39 15.58
N LEU A 36 5.85 1.38 16.34
CA LEU A 36 6.38 1.53 17.69
C LEU A 36 7.85 1.13 17.75
N ARG A 37 8.61 1.74 18.67
CA ARG A 37 10.01 1.35 18.92
C ARG A 37 10.11 0.15 19.84
N GLU A 38 9.10 -0.08 20.67
CA GLU A 38 9.07 -1.16 21.66
C GLU A 38 8.18 -2.31 21.18
N GLU A 39 8.57 -3.53 21.59
CA GLU A 39 7.77 -4.72 21.34
C GLU A 39 6.48 -4.70 22.17
N ILE A 40 5.39 -5.15 21.56
CA ILE A 40 4.07 -5.10 22.17
C ILE A 40 3.76 -6.41 22.87
N LYS A 41 3.34 -6.29 24.13
CA LYS A 41 2.91 -7.45 24.91
C LYS A 41 1.65 -8.06 24.30
N PRO A 42 1.56 -9.40 24.18
CA PRO A 42 0.37 -10.08 23.64
C PRO A 42 -0.94 -9.76 24.39
N GLN A 43 -0.86 -9.38 25.67
CA GLN A 43 -2.03 -8.98 26.46
C GLN A 43 -2.62 -7.65 25.97
N THR A 44 -1.77 -6.69 25.60
CA THR A 44 -2.21 -5.39 25.08
C THR A 44 -2.94 -5.56 23.75
N LEU A 45 -2.44 -6.45 22.88
CA LEU A 45 -3.09 -6.76 21.60
C LEU A 45 -4.49 -7.33 21.80
N LYS A 46 -4.66 -8.27 22.73
CA LYS A 46 -5.98 -8.83 23.07
C LYS A 46 -6.94 -7.78 23.64
N SER A 47 -6.44 -6.85 24.45
CA SER A 47 -7.25 -5.74 24.96
C SER A 47 -7.73 -4.85 23.82
N ILE A 48 -6.83 -4.46 22.89
CA ILE A 48 -7.17 -3.66 21.72
C ILE A 48 -8.20 -4.41 20.85
N GLU A 49 -7.98 -5.69 20.59
CA GLU A 49 -8.90 -6.53 19.82
C GLU A 49 -10.32 -6.55 20.43
N SER A 50 -10.40 -6.74 21.76
CA SER A 50 -11.68 -6.74 22.48
C SER A 50 -12.35 -5.37 22.50
N GLU A 51 -11.61 -4.29 22.68
CA GLU A 51 -12.16 -2.93 22.71
C GLU A 51 -12.66 -2.51 21.31
N LEU A 52 -11.90 -2.81 20.25
CA LEU A 52 -12.32 -2.55 18.87
C LEU A 52 -13.54 -3.39 18.46
N THR A 53 -13.59 -4.66 18.85
CA THR A 53 -14.78 -5.50 18.63
C THR A 53 -15.99 -4.93 19.39
N GLY A 54 -15.77 -4.38 20.59
CA GLY A 54 -16.79 -3.66 21.36
C GLY A 54 -17.33 -2.40 20.67
N MET A 55 -16.54 -1.77 19.80
CA MET A 55 -16.95 -0.65 18.94
C MET A 55 -17.69 -1.10 17.66
N GLY A 56 -17.85 -2.41 17.44
CA GLY A 56 -18.51 -2.96 16.26
C GLY A 56 -17.55 -3.27 15.09
N ALA A 57 -16.24 -3.38 15.35
CA ALA A 57 -15.31 -3.87 14.34
C ALA A 57 -15.64 -5.33 13.96
N GLU A 58 -15.92 -5.55 12.68
CA GLU A 58 -16.16 -6.89 12.12
C GLU A 58 -14.92 -7.35 11.34
N ASN A 59 -14.68 -8.67 11.29
CA ASN A 59 -13.54 -9.30 10.60
C ASN A 59 -12.20 -8.61 10.95
N LEU A 60 -12.00 -8.38 12.24
CA LEU A 60 -10.81 -7.70 12.74
C LEU A 60 -9.58 -8.60 12.57
N GLU A 61 -8.58 -8.11 11.86
CA GLU A 61 -7.30 -8.77 11.64
C GLU A 61 -6.18 -7.88 12.15
N ILE A 62 -5.29 -8.43 12.97
CA ILE A 62 -4.14 -7.71 13.52
C ILE A 62 -2.86 -8.42 13.09
N TYR A 63 -2.07 -7.72 12.29
CA TYR A 63 -0.78 -8.18 11.79
C TYR A 63 0.36 -7.48 12.52
N LEU A 64 1.33 -8.27 12.97
CA LEU A 64 2.60 -7.77 13.49
C LEU A 64 3.66 -7.94 12.41
N GLY A 65 4.25 -6.83 11.99
CA GLY A 65 5.37 -6.78 11.08
C GLY A 65 6.61 -6.20 11.76
N ALA A 66 7.79 -6.65 11.35
CA ALA A 66 9.01 -5.92 11.61
C ALA A 66 9.32 -5.05 10.39
N GLN A 67 9.73 -3.80 10.61
CA GLN A 67 10.18 -2.97 9.50
C GLN A 67 11.59 -3.40 9.10
N LEU A 68 11.75 -3.90 7.87
CA LEU A 68 13.04 -4.36 7.35
C LEU A 68 14.11 -3.26 7.50
N GLY A 69 15.18 -3.56 8.25
CA GLY A 69 16.28 -2.62 8.49
C GLY A 69 16.06 -1.63 9.65
N SER A 70 15.04 -1.82 10.48
CA SER A 70 14.77 -1.01 11.68
C SER A 70 14.37 -1.89 12.86
N ASP A 71 14.70 -1.48 14.09
CA ASP A 71 14.17 -2.08 15.34
C ASP A 71 12.71 -1.67 15.60
N ASN A 72 12.09 -0.92 14.68
CA ASN A 72 10.69 -0.54 14.77
C ASN A 72 9.77 -1.74 14.49
N HIS A 73 8.77 -1.87 15.34
CA HIS A 73 7.69 -2.83 15.27
C HIS A 73 6.47 -2.16 14.64
N LYS A 74 5.91 -2.77 13.59
CA LYS A 74 4.72 -2.29 12.91
C LYS A 74 3.52 -3.14 13.31
N ILE A 75 2.46 -2.49 13.77
CA ILE A 75 1.13 -3.09 13.89
C ILE A 75 0.32 -2.64 12.69
N THR A 76 -0.43 -3.55 12.15
CA THR A 76 -1.45 -3.25 11.16
C THR A 76 -2.75 -3.86 11.61
N ILE A 77 -3.79 -3.05 11.72
CA ILE A 77 -5.12 -3.46 12.12
C ILE A 77 -6.03 -3.20 10.91
N SER A 78 -6.71 -4.25 10.47
CA SER A 78 -7.67 -4.20 9.37
C SER A 78 -9.04 -4.67 9.86
N THR A 79 -10.10 -3.98 9.44
CA THR A 79 -11.49 -4.39 9.71
C THR A 79 -12.36 -4.00 8.53
N THR A 80 -13.45 -4.73 8.31
CA THR A 80 -14.46 -4.43 7.28
C THR A 80 -15.48 -3.36 7.70
N THR A 81 -15.43 -2.92 8.96
CA THR A 81 -16.29 -1.85 9.49
C THR A 81 -15.54 -0.52 9.41
N VAL A 82 -16.24 0.56 9.04
CA VAL A 82 -15.68 1.91 9.17
C VAL A 82 -15.75 2.32 10.63
N LEU A 83 -14.58 2.49 11.25
CA LEU A 83 -14.44 2.97 12.61
C LEU A 83 -14.31 4.50 12.64
N ASP A 84 -14.80 5.10 13.72
CA ASP A 84 -14.60 6.53 13.97
C ASP A 84 -13.13 6.82 14.32
N GLU A 85 -12.51 7.76 13.62
CA GLU A 85 -11.08 8.03 13.76
C GLU A 85 -10.72 8.60 15.14
N GLU A 86 -11.57 9.44 15.72
CA GLU A 86 -11.30 10.09 17.00
C GLU A 86 -11.44 9.09 18.16
N ASP A 87 -12.55 8.35 18.21
CA ASP A 87 -12.78 7.33 19.23
C ASP A 87 -11.72 6.22 19.16
N THR A 88 -11.37 5.78 17.94
CA THR A 88 -10.36 4.74 17.71
C THR A 88 -8.98 5.22 18.13
N ARG A 89 -8.63 6.47 17.82
CA ARG A 89 -7.36 7.05 18.26
C ARG A 89 -7.26 7.11 19.77
N ILE A 90 -8.31 7.56 20.47
CA ILE A 90 -8.34 7.63 21.94
C ILE A 90 -8.12 6.25 22.56
N LEU A 91 -8.78 5.22 22.04
CA LEU A 91 -8.63 3.83 22.47
C LEU A 91 -7.19 3.35 22.27
N LEU A 92 -6.62 3.59 21.11
CA LEU A 92 -5.27 3.14 20.80
C LEU A 92 -4.22 3.89 21.63
N GLU A 93 -4.38 5.20 21.85
CA GLU A 93 -3.48 6.00 22.68
C GLU A 93 -3.45 5.52 24.15
N LYS A 94 -4.62 5.11 24.68
CA LYS A 94 -4.72 4.51 26.02
C LYS A 94 -3.87 3.23 26.15
N ASN A 95 -3.71 2.46 25.09
CA ASN A 95 -3.04 1.16 25.11
C ASN A 95 -1.59 1.20 24.60
N LEU A 96 -1.26 2.13 23.70
CA LEU A 96 0.00 2.17 22.94
C LEU A 96 0.83 3.45 23.15
N GLY A 97 0.29 4.43 23.87
CA GLY A 97 0.92 5.73 24.10
C GLY A 97 0.64 6.75 23.00
N GLU A 98 1.42 7.84 22.95
CA GLU A 98 1.19 8.98 22.05
C GLU A 98 1.24 8.57 20.56
N LEU A 99 0.13 8.77 19.85
CA LEU A 99 -0.01 8.53 18.42
C LEU A 99 0.02 9.84 17.65
N ARG A 100 0.81 9.87 16.58
CA ARG A 100 1.11 11.05 15.76
C ARG A 100 0.86 10.73 14.29
N SER A 101 -0.08 11.44 13.67
CA SER A 101 -0.37 11.36 12.24
C SER A 101 0.58 12.18 11.37
N ILE A 102 1.35 13.08 11.99
CA ILE A 102 2.31 13.98 11.33
C ILE A 102 3.61 14.04 12.12
N ASP A 103 4.70 14.40 11.44
CA ASP A 103 5.99 14.59 12.08
C ASP A 103 5.99 15.89 12.88
N VAL A 104 6.62 15.84 14.06
CA VAL A 104 6.76 17.00 14.95
C VAL A 104 8.22 17.17 15.31
N ALA A 105 8.81 18.29 14.91
CA ALA A 105 10.13 18.70 15.35
C ALA A 105 10.00 19.76 16.44
N ARG A 106 10.55 19.49 17.61
CA ARG A 106 10.70 20.48 18.68
C ARG A 106 12.14 20.97 18.68
N ILE A 107 12.32 22.27 18.51
CA ILE A 107 13.62 22.91 18.41
C ILE A 107 13.75 23.87 19.58
N LYS A 108 14.69 23.59 20.48
CA LYS A 108 14.96 24.48 21.61
C LYS A 108 15.88 25.61 21.15
N LEU A 109 15.45 26.83 21.38
CA LEU A 109 16.16 28.05 21.00
C LEU A 109 16.67 28.77 22.25
N GLU A 110 17.84 29.39 22.17
CA GLU A 110 18.36 30.23 23.26
C GLU A 110 17.71 31.63 23.25
N THR A 111 17.25 32.09 22.09
CA THR A 111 16.62 33.40 21.89
C THR A 111 15.32 33.29 21.09
N GLU A 112 14.44 34.28 21.28
CA GLU A 112 13.20 34.38 20.50
C GLU A 112 13.54 34.55 19.01
N PRO A 113 13.04 33.67 18.13
CA PRO A 113 13.34 33.73 16.71
C PRO A 113 12.73 34.99 16.11
N LYS A 114 13.44 35.62 15.15
CA LYS A 114 12.88 36.75 14.41
C LYS A 114 11.57 36.32 13.72
N PRO A 115 10.54 37.19 13.66
CA PRO A 115 9.23 36.84 13.06
C PRO A 115 9.33 36.29 11.62
N ASP A 116 10.33 36.76 10.88
CA ASP A 116 10.64 36.38 9.49
C ASP A 116 11.08 34.90 9.34
N ILE A 117 11.53 34.25 10.42
CA ILE A 117 11.98 32.86 10.39
C ILE A 117 10.81 31.89 10.19
N GLN A 118 9.64 32.18 10.77
CA GLN A 118 8.45 31.34 10.62
C GLN A 118 8.01 31.28 9.15
N GLU A 119 7.94 32.44 8.49
CA GLU A 119 7.56 32.55 7.08
C GLU A 119 8.60 31.85 6.18
N LYS A 120 9.89 32.03 6.46
CA LYS A 120 10.97 31.38 5.68
C LYS A 120 10.99 29.87 5.79
N ILE A 121 10.79 29.31 6.98
CA ILE A 121 10.73 27.85 7.16
C ILE A 121 9.45 27.29 6.52
N SER A 122 8.31 27.98 6.64
CA SER A 122 7.07 27.55 5.97
C SER A 122 7.17 27.55 4.44
N SER A 123 7.99 28.44 3.86
CA SER A 123 8.22 28.49 2.41
C SER A 123 9.04 27.30 1.89
N ARG A 124 9.84 26.68 2.76
CA ARG A 124 10.76 25.60 2.42
C ARG A 124 10.17 24.24 2.71
N ILE A 125 9.40 24.12 3.79
CA ILE A 125 8.65 22.93 4.16
C ILE A 125 7.17 23.19 3.84
N ALA A 126 6.77 22.88 2.61
CA ALA A 126 5.41 23.12 2.15
C ALA A 126 4.38 22.39 3.03
N GLY A 127 3.36 23.12 3.49
CA GLY A 127 2.34 22.56 4.39
C GLY A 127 2.79 22.35 5.83
N SER A 128 3.89 22.98 6.25
CA SER A 128 4.29 22.99 7.66
C SER A 128 3.50 24.01 8.47
N ASP A 129 3.08 23.61 9.66
CA ASP A 129 2.54 24.49 10.69
C ASP A 129 3.64 24.76 11.73
N ILE A 130 3.93 26.03 11.96
CA ILE A 130 5.05 26.47 12.79
C ILE A 130 4.50 27.32 13.92
N SER A 131 4.72 26.86 15.14
CA SER A 131 4.31 27.57 16.36
C SER A 131 5.52 27.79 17.26
N PHE A 132 5.65 29.00 17.80
CA PHE A 132 6.64 29.31 18.83
C PHE A 132 5.98 29.35 20.20
N ILE A 133 6.59 28.69 21.18
CA ILE A 133 6.13 28.65 22.57
C ILE A 133 7.05 29.56 23.39
N ASP A 134 6.63 30.81 23.58
CA ASP A 134 7.41 31.88 24.23
C ASP A 134 7.98 31.47 25.60
N ASN A 135 7.20 30.73 26.39
CA ASN A 135 7.54 30.37 27.76
C ASN A 135 8.64 29.30 27.86
N GLU A 136 8.85 28.51 26.81
CA GLU A 136 9.87 27.44 26.76
C GLU A 136 11.00 27.73 25.77
N SER A 137 10.90 28.85 25.02
CA SER A 137 11.76 29.16 23.87
C SER A 137 11.85 27.98 22.88
N VAL A 138 10.71 27.34 22.59
CA VAL A 138 10.66 26.17 21.70
C VAL A 138 9.91 26.52 20.42
N LEU A 139 10.57 26.31 19.29
CA LEU A 139 9.93 26.31 17.98
C LEU A 139 9.42 24.89 17.70
N VAL A 140 8.14 24.76 17.40
CA VAL A 140 7.50 23.51 17.01
C VAL A 140 7.16 23.58 15.53
N VAL A 141 7.71 22.67 14.75
CA VAL A 141 7.42 22.51 13.33
C VAL A 141 6.66 21.21 13.16
N LYS A 142 5.47 21.28 12.58
CA LYS A 142 4.62 20.13 12.26
C LYS A 142 4.49 20.01 10.74
N ALA A 143 4.76 18.85 10.17
CA ALA A 143 4.55 18.62 8.74
C ALA A 143 4.24 17.14 8.45
N LEU A 144 3.66 16.84 7.28
CA LEU A 144 3.35 15.47 6.87
C LEU A 144 4.59 14.57 6.79
N ASP A 145 5.71 15.13 6.37
CA ASP A 145 7.01 14.48 6.34
C ASP A 145 8.10 15.52 6.59
N ILE A 146 8.97 15.26 7.56
CA ILE A 146 10.10 16.12 7.91
C ILE A 146 11.39 15.34 7.62
N ASP A 147 12.12 15.77 6.59
CA ASP A 147 13.52 15.39 6.43
C ASP A 147 14.34 16.09 7.53
N ALA A 148 14.83 15.29 8.49
CA ALA A 148 15.61 15.78 9.63
C ALA A 148 16.86 16.57 9.20
N GLU A 149 17.50 16.15 8.11
CA GLU A 149 18.73 16.73 7.61
C GLU A 149 18.46 18.02 6.84
N GLU A 150 17.36 18.08 6.08
CA GLU A 150 16.88 19.31 5.47
C GLU A 150 16.44 20.34 6.52
N LEU A 151 15.65 19.91 7.51
CA LEU A 151 15.22 20.76 8.61
C LEU A 151 16.43 21.30 9.37
N LYS A 152 17.38 20.45 9.74
CA LYS A 152 18.61 20.87 10.43
C LYS A 152 19.40 21.89 9.62
N ARG A 153 19.59 21.67 8.31
CA ARG A 153 20.27 22.63 7.41
C ARG A 153 19.53 23.95 7.31
N ALA A 154 18.20 23.93 7.25
CA ALA A 154 17.39 25.14 7.24
C ALA A 154 17.53 25.92 8.56
N LEU A 155 17.50 25.21 9.70
CA LEU A 155 17.66 25.80 11.02
C LEU A 155 19.05 26.40 11.20
N GLU A 156 20.13 25.68 10.85
CA GLU A 156 21.50 26.21 10.88
C GLU A 156 21.64 27.48 10.02
N PHE A 157 21.00 27.52 8.85
CA PHE A 157 21.06 28.67 7.95
C PHE A 157 20.32 29.91 8.49
N TYR A 158 19.19 29.72 9.18
CA TYR A 158 18.35 30.84 9.63
C TYR A 158 18.57 31.25 11.09
N LEU A 159 19.03 30.33 11.94
CA LEU A 159 19.15 30.53 13.38
C LEU A 159 20.60 30.66 13.87
N ASP A 160 21.61 30.39 13.02
CA ASP A 160 23.05 30.59 13.28
C ASP A 160 23.56 29.93 14.59
N GLU A 161 22.78 29.03 15.18
CA GLU A 161 23.04 28.34 16.45
C GLU A 161 22.80 26.84 16.31
N GLY A 162 23.60 26.06 17.07
CA GLY A 162 23.53 24.60 17.16
C GLY A 162 22.30 24.12 17.95
N ALA A 163 21.11 24.41 17.42
CA ALA A 163 19.85 24.06 18.06
C ALA A 163 19.69 22.54 18.18
N SER A 164 19.31 22.08 19.37
CA SER A 164 18.94 20.69 19.57
C SER A 164 17.55 20.44 18.99
N VAL A 165 17.50 19.58 17.97
CA VAL A 165 16.26 19.18 17.29
C VAL A 165 15.82 17.83 17.85
N GLU A 166 14.70 17.81 18.56
CA GLU A 166 14.00 16.58 18.91
C GLU A 166 12.95 16.30 17.84
N LEU A 167 13.24 15.35 16.94
CA LEU A 167 12.29 14.90 15.93
C LEU A 167 11.48 13.71 16.45
N LYS A 168 10.18 13.91 16.55
CA LYS A 168 9.20 12.84 16.77
C LYS A 168 8.49 12.53 15.46
N SER A 169 8.87 11.42 14.84
CA SER A 169 8.22 10.96 13.61
C SER A 169 6.77 10.51 13.86
N LYS A 170 5.96 10.63 12.80
CA LYS A 170 4.64 10.04 12.67
C LYS A 170 4.74 8.54 12.88
N ASN A 171 3.79 8.03 13.64
CA ASN A 171 3.74 6.63 14.03
C ASN A 171 2.32 6.06 13.95
N TYR A 172 1.38 6.80 13.39
CA TYR A 172 -0.01 6.43 13.28
C TYR A 172 -0.55 6.89 11.93
N ARG A 173 -1.26 6.01 11.25
CA ARG A 173 -2.02 6.33 10.05
C ARG A 173 -3.29 5.50 10.06
N MET A 174 -4.42 6.15 9.89
CA MET A 174 -5.71 5.50 9.72
C MET A 174 -6.29 5.92 8.38
N GLU A 175 -6.73 4.94 7.62
CA GLU A 175 -7.44 5.12 6.35
C GLU A 175 -8.76 4.38 6.46
N SER A 176 -9.83 4.92 5.89
CA SER A 176 -11.14 4.28 5.93
C SER A 176 -11.90 4.49 4.64
N ILE A 177 -12.53 3.42 4.16
CA ILE A 177 -13.29 3.41 2.92
C ILE A 177 -14.67 2.84 3.22
N GLY A 178 -15.73 3.57 2.86
CA GLY A 178 -17.09 3.07 3.06
C GLY A 178 -17.33 1.78 2.27
N LYS A 179 -18.00 0.80 2.91
CA LYS A 179 -18.31 -0.50 2.29
C LYS A 179 -18.95 -0.39 0.90
N THR A 180 -19.91 0.52 0.73
CA THR A 180 -20.57 0.77 -0.57
C THR A 180 -19.60 1.27 -1.65
N LEU A 181 -18.58 2.04 -1.27
CA LEU A 181 -17.57 2.52 -2.21
C LEU A 181 -16.60 1.39 -2.57
N GLY A 182 -16.18 0.58 -1.59
CA GLY A 182 -15.37 -0.61 -1.83
C GLY A 182 -16.05 -1.62 -2.76
N ASP A 183 -17.33 -1.92 -2.49
CA ASP A 183 -18.16 -2.80 -3.34
C ASP A 183 -18.21 -2.29 -4.80
N LYS A 184 -18.29 -0.97 -5.01
CA LYS A 184 -18.26 -0.36 -6.35
C LYS A 184 -16.89 -0.44 -7.01
N PHE A 185 -15.81 -0.19 -6.27
CA PHE A 185 -14.45 -0.32 -6.81
C PHE A 185 -14.14 -1.78 -7.18
N TRP A 186 -14.60 -2.74 -6.38
CA TRP A 186 -14.49 -4.16 -6.71
C TRP A 186 -15.25 -4.50 -8.00
N GLU A 187 -16.49 -4.05 -8.12
CA GLU A 187 -17.31 -4.29 -9.32
C GLU A 187 -16.68 -3.66 -10.58
N GLN A 188 -16.22 -2.42 -10.47
CA GLN A 188 -15.54 -1.72 -11.56
C GLN A 188 -14.20 -2.39 -11.93
N GLY A 189 -13.44 -2.83 -10.94
CA GLY A 189 -12.20 -3.58 -11.15
C GLY A 189 -12.47 -4.89 -11.89
N LEU A 190 -13.50 -5.63 -11.51
CA LEU A 190 -13.91 -6.85 -12.18
C LEU A 190 -14.33 -6.59 -13.64
N TYR A 191 -15.13 -5.55 -13.89
CA TYR A 191 -15.47 -5.17 -15.26
C TYR A 191 -14.24 -4.77 -16.06
N ALA A 192 -13.30 -4.00 -15.49
CA ALA A 192 -12.08 -3.60 -16.18
C ALA A 192 -11.25 -4.83 -16.62
N VAL A 193 -11.08 -5.83 -15.74
CA VAL A 193 -10.37 -7.07 -16.07
C VAL A 193 -11.10 -7.86 -17.15
N LEU A 194 -12.43 -8.01 -17.04
CA LEU A 194 -13.22 -8.73 -18.04
C LEU A 194 -13.15 -8.05 -19.42
N PHE A 195 -13.32 -6.73 -19.47
CA PHE A 195 -13.21 -5.97 -20.72
C PHE A 195 -11.80 -6.05 -21.31
N ALA A 196 -10.75 -5.89 -20.49
CA ALA A 196 -9.37 -6.02 -20.95
C ALA A 196 -9.10 -7.41 -21.52
N TYR A 197 -9.55 -8.47 -20.85
CA TYR A 197 -9.36 -9.85 -21.29
C TYR A 197 -10.09 -10.14 -22.62
N ILE A 198 -11.33 -9.66 -22.79
CA ILE A 198 -12.08 -9.77 -24.04
C ILE A 198 -11.36 -9.03 -25.19
N LEU A 199 -10.85 -7.82 -24.92
CA LEU A 199 -10.09 -7.06 -25.92
C LEU A 199 -8.81 -7.78 -26.33
N ILE A 200 -8.09 -8.39 -25.38
CA ILE A 200 -6.91 -9.21 -25.66
C ILE A 200 -7.27 -10.38 -26.59
N ILE A 201 -8.34 -11.12 -26.28
CA ILE A 201 -8.81 -12.23 -27.14
C ILE A 201 -9.10 -11.72 -28.56
N ALA A 202 -9.82 -10.60 -28.68
CA ALA A 202 -10.17 -10.01 -29.96
C ALA A 202 -8.92 -9.58 -30.76
N VAL A 203 -7.96 -8.92 -30.11
CA VAL A 203 -6.70 -8.49 -30.74
C VAL A 203 -5.89 -9.70 -31.20
N VAL A 204 -5.69 -10.70 -30.34
CA VAL A 204 -4.94 -11.91 -30.68
C VAL A 204 -5.59 -12.64 -31.87
N PHE A 205 -6.91 -12.82 -31.83
CA PHE A 205 -7.63 -13.47 -32.93
C PHE A 205 -7.54 -12.67 -34.24
N PHE A 206 -7.60 -11.34 -34.17
CA PHE A 206 -7.46 -10.47 -35.35
C PHE A 206 -6.04 -10.53 -35.94
N VAL A 207 -5.01 -10.59 -35.11
CA VAL A 207 -3.60 -10.65 -35.53
C VAL A 207 -3.29 -11.96 -36.25
N PHE A 208 -3.67 -13.10 -35.66
CA PHE A 208 -3.31 -14.41 -36.24
C PHE A 208 -4.30 -14.91 -37.26
N ARG A 209 -5.59 -14.56 -37.14
CA ARG A 209 -6.68 -15.03 -38.01
C ARG A 209 -6.83 -16.55 -38.09
N ASP A 210 -6.11 -17.27 -37.23
CA ASP A 210 -6.03 -18.72 -37.15
C ASP A 210 -6.32 -19.14 -35.70
N PHE A 211 -7.14 -20.17 -35.53
CA PHE A 211 -7.65 -20.60 -34.23
C PHE A 211 -6.54 -21.15 -33.31
N ILE A 212 -5.66 -21.99 -33.85
CA ILE A 212 -4.63 -22.70 -33.08
C ILE A 212 -3.65 -21.74 -32.38
N PRO A 213 -2.95 -20.83 -33.10
CA PRO A 213 -2.04 -19.88 -32.44
C PRO A 213 -2.78 -18.93 -31.50
N SER A 214 -4.01 -18.51 -31.84
CA SER A 214 -4.79 -17.61 -30.99
C SER A 214 -5.11 -18.23 -29.63
N VAL A 215 -5.63 -19.47 -29.62
CA VAL A 215 -5.96 -20.18 -28.38
C VAL A 215 -4.71 -20.48 -27.56
N ALA A 216 -3.58 -20.79 -28.20
CA ALA A 216 -2.33 -21.05 -27.50
C ALA A 216 -1.84 -19.82 -26.70
N ILE A 217 -1.91 -18.63 -27.31
CA ILE A 217 -1.51 -17.36 -26.67
C ILE A 217 -2.47 -16.99 -25.55
N ILE A 218 -3.78 -17.13 -25.78
CA ILE A 218 -4.79 -16.85 -24.75
C ILE A 218 -4.63 -17.80 -23.56
N ALA A 219 -4.34 -19.08 -23.81
CA ALA A 219 -4.11 -20.06 -22.75
C ALA A 219 -2.84 -19.75 -21.95
N ALA A 220 -1.76 -19.32 -22.61
CA ALA A 220 -0.53 -18.89 -21.93
C ALA A 220 -0.79 -17.69 -21.00
N ALA A 221 -1.49 -16.66 -21.49
CA ALA A 221 -1.89 -15.50 -20.70
C ALA A 221 -2.77 -15.87 -19.49
N SER A 222 -3.68 -16.84 -19.66
CA SER A 222 -4.49 -17.37 -18.55
C SER A 222 -3.64 -18.06 -17.49
N PHE A 223 -2.62 -18.82 -17.89
CA PHE A 223 -1.71 -19.43 -16.92
C PHE A 223 -0.95 -18.37 -16.14
N ASP A 224 -0.41 -17.35 -16.80
CA ASP A 224 0.31 -16.27 -16.12
C ASP A 224 -0.57 -15.53 -15.10
N ALA A 225 -1.83 -15.27 -15.45
CA ALA A 225 -2.81 -14.68 -14.55
C ALA A 225 -3.09 -15.58 -13.32
N VAL A 226 -3.30 -16.88 -13.53
CA VAL A 226 -3.51 -17.86 -12.43
C VAL A 226 -2.28 -17.95 -11.53
N PHE A 227 -1.08 -17.93 -12.10
CA PHE A 227 0.16 -17.96 -11.32
C PHE A 227 0.36 -16.69 -10.49
N ALA A 228 0.10 -15.52 -11.07
CA ALA A 228 0.21 -14.26 -10.35
C ALA A 228 -0.82 -14.18 -9.20
N LEU A 229 -2.09 -14.47 -9.48
CA LEU A 229 -3.15 -14.50 -8.47
C LEU A 229 -2.92 -15.59 -7.42
N GLY A 230 -2.44 -16.76 -7.82
CA GLY A 230 -2.12 -17.87 -6.91
C GLY A 230 -0.96 -17.54 -6.00
N GLY A 231 0.06 -16.85 -6.52
CA GLY A 231 1.17 -16.32 -5.73
C GLY A 231 0.70 -15.27 -4.72
N MET A 232 -0.18 -14.35 -5.11
CA MET A 232 -0.78 -13.39 -4.18
C MET A 232 -1.55 -14.08 -3.06
N SER A 233 -2.39 -15.06 -3.40
CA SER A 233 -3.15 -15.84 -2.42
C SER A 233 -2.23 -16.65 -1.48
N ALA A 234 -1.17 -17.26 -2.01
CA ALA A 234 -0.21 -18.03 -1.20
C ALA A 234 0.63 -17.16 -0.25
N LEU A 235 0.92 -15.92 -0.65
CA LEU A 235 1.75 -14.98 0.12
C LEU A 235 0.93 -13.98 0.95
N ASN A 236 -0.41 -14.08 0.92
CA ASN A 236 -1.33 -13.11 1.51
C ASN A 236 -1.06 -11.66 1.06
N LEU A 237 -0.74 -11.47 -0.22
CA LEU A 237 -0.58 -10.14 -0.80
C LEU A 237 -1.95 -9.55 -1.11
N LEU A 238 -2.22 -8.36 -0.58
CA LEU A 238 -3.49 -7.68 -0.73
C LEU A 238 -3.69 -7.22 -2.18
N LEU A 239 -4.85 -7.51 -2.73
CA LEU A 239 -5.28 -7.02 -4.03
C LEU A 239 -5.83 -5.61 -3.86
N GLU A 240 -5.02 -4.63 -4.21
CA GLU A 240 -5.38 -3.21 -4.29
C GLU A 240 -5.54 -2.78 -5.76
N PRO A 241 -6.13 -1.60 -6.05
CA PRO A 241 -6.22 -1.06 -7.40
C PRO A 241 -4.86 -1.01 -8.12
N ALA A 242 -3.78 -0.68 -7.42
CA ALA A 242 -2.43 -0.68 -7.98
C ALA A 242 -1.95 -2.10 -8.37
N ALA A 243 -2.27 -3.11 -7.55
CA ALA A 243 -1.99 -4.50 -7.86
C ALA A 243 -2.81 -4.99 -9.06
N LEU A 244 -4.07 -4.57 -9.18
CA LEU A 244 -4.92 -4.86 -10.34
C LEU A 244 -4.31 -4.32 -11.64
N VAL A 245 -3.84 -3.07 -11.63
CA VAL A 245 -3.15 -2.46 -12.78
C VAL A 245 -1.87 -3.24 -13.12
N SER A 246 -1.12 -3.64 -12.10
CA SER A 246 0.11 -4.43 -12.28
C SER A 246 -0.17 -5.81 -12.88
N LEU A 247 -1.27 -6.47 -12.49
CA LEU A 247 -1.71 -7.73 -13.09
C LEU A 247 -2.10 -7.56 -14.56
N LEU A 248 -2.85 -6.50 -14.89
CA LEU A 248 -3.20 -6.20 -16.28
C LEU A 248 -1.96 -5.92 -17.14
N MET A 249 -0.98 -5.20 -16.58
CA MET A 249 0.30 -4.92 -17.23
C MET A 249 1.09 -6.23 -17.47
N LEU A 250 1.18 -7.10 -16.47
CA LEU A 250 1.82 -8.42 -16.58
C LEU A 250 1.20 -9.24 -17.74
N ILE A 251 -0.12 -9.34 -17.77
CA ILE A 251 -0.85 -10.06 -18.83
C ILE A 251 -0.58 -9.44 -20.19
N GLY A 252 -0.59 -8.10 -20.29
CA GLY A 252 -0.31 -7.38 -21.54
C GLY A 252 1.09 -7.65 -22.08
N TYR A 253 2.12 -7.60 -21.24
CA TYR A 253 3.50 -7.89 -21.64
C TYR A 253 3.73 -9.36 -22.02
N SER A 254 3.08 -10.29 -21.31
CA SER A 254 3.12 -11.71 -21.63
C SER A 254 2.55 -11.96 -23.03
N VAL A 255 1.34 -11.46 -23.28
CA VAL A 255 0.66 -11.60 -24.59
C VAL A 255 1.47 -10.96 -25.71
N ASP A 256 2.04 -9.76 -25.53
CA ASP A 256 2.87 -9.11 -26.53
C ASP A 256 4.08 -9.97 -26.93
N SER A 257 4.77 -10.52 -25.94
CA SER A 257 5.92 -11.41 -26.16
C SER A 257 5.52 -12.67 -26.93
N ASP A 258 4.40 -13.28 -26.56
CA ASP A 258 3.87 -14.47 -27.21
C ASP A 258 3.42 -14.19 -28.65
N ILE A 259 2.82 -13.02 -28.91
CA ILE A 259 2.47 -12.57 -30.26
C ILE A 259 3.75 -12.47 -31.11
N LEU A 260 4.81 -11.82 -30.60
CA LEU A 260 6.07 -11.63 -31.32
C LEU A 260 6.76 -12.97 -31.64
N LEU A 261 6.86 -13.85 -30.65
CA LEU A 261 7.49 -15.17 -30.81
C LEU A 261 6.69 -16.05 -31.78
N THR A 262 5.37 -16.13 -31.62
CA THR A 262 4.51 -16.91 -32.51
C THR A 262 4.57 -16.37 -33.94
N THR A 263 4.56 -15.04 -34.12
CA THR A 263 4.72 -14.41 -35.44
C THR A 263 6.06 -14.76 -36.08
N ARG A 264 7.16 -14.76 -35.29
CA ARG A 264 8.49 -15.14 -35.78
C ARG A 264 8.52 -16.59 -36.26
N VAL A 265 7.96 -17.52 -35.47
CA VAL A 265 7.89 -18.94 -35.82
C VAL A 265 7.07 -19.16 -37.09
N LEU A 266 5.90 -18.54 -37.20
CA LEU A 266 5.03 -18.66 -38.37
C LEU A 266 5.67 -18.07 -39.64
N LYS A 267 6.40 -16.96 -39.54
CA LYS A 267 7.15 -16.37 -40.66
C LYS A 267 8.28 -17.31 -41.13
N THR A 268 9.06 -17.87 -40.22
CA THR A 268 10.12 -18.82 -40.56
C THR A 268 9.56 -20.10 -41.19
N SER A 269 8.45 -20.62 -40.65
CA SER A 269 7.81 -21.84 -41.18
C SER A 269 7.23 -21.67 -42.59
N LYS A 270 6.83 -20.46 -43.00
CA LYS A 270 6.38 -20.17 -44.37
C LYS A 270 7.53 -19.88 -45.34
N GLY A 271 8.78 -19.93 -44.88
CA GLY A 271 9.97 -19.57 -45.65
C GLY A 271 10.96 -20.72 -45.84
N THR A 272 10.52 -21.88 -46.36
CA THR A 272 11.38 -22.79 -47.15
C THR A 272 10.52 -23.75 -47.99
N VAL A 273 10.08 -23.32 -49.17
CA VAL A 273 9.89 -24.23 -50.32
C VAL A 273 10.27 -23.45 -51.58
N ASN A 274 11.30 -23.97 -52.26
CA ASN A 274 12.01 -23.51 -53.46
C ASN A 274 13.13 -22.49 -53.25
#